data_AF-A0A2N2CJK9-F1
#
_entry.id   AF-A0A2N2CJK9-F1
#
_cell.length_a   1.000
_cell.length_b   1.000
_cell.length_c   1.000
_cell.angle_alpha   90.00
_cell.angle_beta   90.00
_cell.angle_gamma   90.00
#
_symmetry.space_group_name_H-M   'P 1'
#
loop_
_entity.id
_entity.type
_entity.pdbx_description
1 polymer ?
#
loop_
_entity_poly.entity_id
_entity_poly.type
_entity_poly.pdbx_seq_one_letter_code
_entity_poly.pdbx_strand_id
1 'polypeptide(L)'
;MFDSVILYLILLVAGGLLSYNGMIHIKMLKRVGSLQMFFLYMLIFIMGIRLGMDKDVLKAIGTIGFKAAVFTVGTLTTGVAGVYVVNRLFIKRKEGKTL
;
A
#
# COMPACT_ATOMS: atom_id res chain seq x y z
N MET A 1 18.02 6.70 -16.76
CA MET A 1 16.91 7.01 -15.81
C MET A 1 15.79 5.97 -15.91
N PHE A 2 15.39 5.57 -17.12
CA PHE A 2 14.41 4.50 -17.34
C PHE A 2 14.95 3.09 -17.03
N ASP A 3 16.26 2.89 -17.12
CA ASP A 3 16.91 1.57 -16.95
C ASP A 3 16.64 0.96 -15.56
N SER A 4 16.70 1.77 -14.49
CA SER A 4 16.42 1.30 -13.14
C SER A 4 14.96 0.90 -12.94
N VAL A 5 14.03 1.66 -13.53
CA VAL A 5 12.58 1.37 -13.42
C VAL A 5 12.24 0.09 -14.17
N ILE A 6 12.84 -0.11 -15.35
CA ILE A 6 12.70 -1.33 -16.15
C ILE A 6 13.22 -2.54 -15.36
N LEU A 7 14.36 -2.40 -14.68
CA LEU A 7 14.90 -3.45 -13.81
C LEU A 7 13.97 -3.77 -12.62
N TYR A 8 13.41 -2.77 -11.94
CA TYR A 8 12.43 -3.00 -10.88
C TYR A 8 11.17 -3.70 -11.38
N LEU A 9 10.69 -3.34 -12.57
CA LEU A 9 9.50 -3.92 -13.17
C LEU A 9 9.76 -5.39 -13.58
N ILE A 10 10.90 -5.68 -14.20
CA ILE A 10 11.33 -7.05 -14.50
C ILE A 10 11.47 -7.86 -13.22
N LEU A 11 12.10 -7.30 -12.18
CA LEU A 11 12.26 -7.97 -10.89
C LEU A 11 10.91 -8.27 -10.23
N LEU A 12 9.94 -7.36 -10.33
CA LEU A 12 8.59 -7.55 -9.79
C LEU A 12 7.83 -8.65 -10.52
N VAL A 13 7.90 -8.66 -11.86
CA VAL A 13 7.30 -9.72 -12.69
C VAL A 13 7.97 -11.07 -12.42
N ALA A 14 9.30 -11.09 -12.36
CA ALA A 14 10.06 -12.29 -12.04
C ALA A 14 9.72 -12.83 -10.64
N GLY A 15 9.65 -11.96 -9.62
CA GLY A 15 9.26 -12.33 -8.26
C GLY A 15 7.82 -12.85 -8.18
N GLY A 16 6.89 -12.27 -8.94
CA GLY A 16 5.51 -12.74 -9.05
C GLY A 16 5.41 -14.12 -9.70
N LEU A 17 6.13 -14.37 -10.80
CA LEU A 17 6.22 -15.67 -11.45
C LEU A 17 6.83 -16.73 -10.53
N LEU A 18 7.89 -16.39 -9.79
CA LEU A 18 8.53 -17.26 -8.80
C LEU A 18 7.59 -17.60 -7.63
N SER A 19 6.77 -16.63 -7.20
CA SER A 19 5.72 -16.84 -6.19
C SER A 19 4.58 -17.72 -6.71
N TYR A 20 4.26 -17.66 -8.00
CA TYR A 20 3.19 -18.45 -8.62
C TYR A 20 3.59 -19.93 -8.81
N ASN A 21 4.86 -20.20 -9.10
CA ASN A 21 5.34 -21.56 -9.42
C ASN A 21 5.40 -22.54 -8.22
N GLY A 22 4.80 -22.21 -7.08
CA GLY A 22 4.63 -23.11 -5.93
C GLY A 22 5.93 -23.51 -5.18
N MET A 23 7.10 -23.13 -5.69
CA MET A 23 8.40 -23.41 -5.06
C MET A 23 8.59 -22.65 -3.75
N ILE A 24 7.84 -21.56 -3.52
CA ILE A 24 7.86 -20.83 -2.26
C ILE A 24 6.77 -21.38 -1.35
N HIS A 25 7.18 -22.26 -0.44
CA HIS A 25 6.31 -22.80 0.60
C HIS A 25 5.55 -21.66 1.31
N ILE A 26 4.21 -21.74 1.38
CA ILE A 26 3.34 -20.72 2.00
C ILE A 26 3.79 -20.31 3.42
N LYS A 27 4.44 -21.23 4.15
CA LYS A 27 5.07 -20.95 5.46
C LYS A 27 6.23 -19.96 5.37
N MET A 28 7.06 -20.01 4.33
CA MET A 28 8.14 -19.05 4.10
C MET A 28 7.57 -17.68 3.72
N LEU A 29 6.57 -17.61 2.82
CA LEU A 29 5.90 -16.35 2.50
C LEU A 29 5.25 -15.71 3.73
N LYS A 30 4.57 -16.49 4.59
CA LYS A 30 4.02 -15.97 5.85
C LYS A 30 5.09 -15.47 6.80
N ARG A 31 6.24 -16.16 6.91
CA ARG A 31 7.34 -15.76 7.78
C ARG A 31 8.02 -14.48 7.28
N VAL A 32 8.23 -14.36 5.97
CA VAL A 32 8.74 -13.14 5.33
C VAL A 32 7.73 -12.00 5.47
N GLY A 33 6.44 -12.24 5.28
CA GLY A 33 5.40 -11.21 5.47
C GLY A 33 5.33 -10.70 6.91
N SER A 34 5.41 -11.60 7.90
CA SER A 34 5.47 -11.21 9.32
C SER A 34 6.73 -10.39 9.62
N LEU A 35 7.88 -10.80 9.08
CA LEU A 35 9.14 -10.07 9.22
C LEU A 35 9.06 -8.69 8.54
N GLN A 36 8.46 -8.59 7.35
CA GLN A 36 8.24 -7.33 6.65
C GLN A 36 7.36 -6.38 7.46
N MET A 37 6.29 -6.88 8.08
CA MET A 37 5.45 -6.05 8.96
C MET A 37 6.26 -5.50 10.13
N PHE A 38 7.12 -6.31 10.76
CA PHE A 38 8.01 -5.86 11.81
C PHE A 38 8.92 -4.71 11.33
N PHE A 39 9.58 -4.88 10.18
CA PHE A 39 10.41 -3.83 9.58
C PHE A 39 9.58 -2.60 9.18
N LEU A 40 8.39 -2.78 8.63
CA LEU A 40 7.51 -1.70 8.22
C LEU A 40 7.11 -0.84 9.42
N TYR A 41 6.70 -1.46 10.53
CA TYR A 41 6.40 -0.73 11.77
C TYR A 41 7.64 -0.02 12.31
N MET A 42 8.81 -0.65 12.28
CA MET A 42 10.07 -0.03 12.66
C MET A 42 10.39 1.21 11.81
N LEU A 43 10.23 1.12 10.49
CA LEU A 43 10.45 2.24 9.57
C LEU A 43 9.45 3.38 9.82
N ILE A 44 8.16 3.07 9.96
CA ILE A 44 7.13 4.07 10.27
C ILE A 44 7.43 4.74 11.61
N PHE A 45 7.87 3.98 12.61
CA PHE A 45 8.26 4.51 13.91
C PHE A 45 9.44 5.47 13.82
N ILE A 46 10.52 5.09 13.12
CA ILE A 46 11.67 5.97 12.89
C ILE A 46 11.24 7.22 12.14
N MET A 47 10.38 7.09 11.12
CA MET A 47 9.85 8.24 10.39
C MET A 47 9.05 9.16 11.31
N GLY A 48 8.21 8.61 12.19
CA GLY A 48 7.47 9.37 13.19
C GLY A 48 8.39 10.15 14.14
N ILE A 49 9.46 9.52 14.65
CA ILE A 49 10.47 10.19 15.48
C ILE A 49 11.14 11.34 14.72
N ARG A 50 11.56 11.10 13.47
CA ARG A 50 12.22 12.12 12.64
C ARG A 50 11.32 13.32 12.39
N LEU A 51 10.04 13.09 12.08
CA LEU A 51 9.06 14.16 11.89
C LEU A 51 8.75 14.91 13.19
N GLY A 52 8.76 14.22 14.34
CA GLY A 52 8.51 14.82 15.65
C GLY A 52 9.69 15.63 16.22
N MET A 53 10.92 15.32 15.81
CA MET A 53 12.10 16.11 16.17
C MET A 53 12.27 17.35 15.27
N ASP A 54 11.67 17.32 14.08
CA ASP A 54 11.73 18.40 13.11
C ASP A 54 10.69 19.50 13.45
N LYS A 55 11.20 20.65 13.93
CA LYS A 55 10.37 21.77 14.37
C LYS A 55 9.63 22.43 13.20
N ASP A 56 10.16 22.36 11.99
CA ASP A 56 9.53 22.94 10.80
C ASP A 56 8.36 22.06 10.35
N VAL A 57 8.53 20.74 10.39
CA VAL A 57 7.43 19.78 10.17
C VAL A 57 6.35 19.92 11.24
N LEU A 58 6.70 20.02 12.52
CA LEU A 58 5.73 20.23 13.61
C LEU A 58 4.92 21.51 13.44
N LYS A 59 5.56 22.62 13.06
CA LYS A 59 4.87 23.87 12.74
C LYS A 59 3.99 23.73 11.50
N ALA A 60 4.50 23.07 10.45
CA ALA A 60 3.74 22.82 9.24
C ALA A 60 2.50 21.95 9.49
N ILE A 61 2.57 20.96 10.40
CA ILE A 61 1.40 20.19 10.84
C ILE A 61 0.39 21.11 11.56
N GLY A 62 0.83 22.04 12.41
CA GLY A 62 -0.06 23.00 13.05
C GLY A 62 -0.77 23.94 12.06
N THR A 63 -0.06 24.40 11.03
CA THR A 63 -0.60 25.34 10.03
C THR A 63 -1.39 24.66 8.91
N ILE A 64 -0.96 23.48 8.46
CA ILE A 64 -1.50 22.75 7.30
C ILE A 64 -2.36 21.55 7.72
N GLY A 65 -2.29 21.11 8.98
CA GLY A 65 -2.91 19.87 9.46
C GLY A 65 -4.40 19.78 9.22
N PHE A 66 -5.14 20.88 9.35
CA PHE A 66 -6.57 20.91 9.04
C PHE A 66 -6.83 20.66 7.54
N LYS A 67 -6.07 21.33 6.66
CA LYS A 67 -6.14 21.12 5.20
C LYS A 67 -5.75 19.68 4.83
N ALA A 68 -4.70 19.15 5.46
CA ALA A 68 -4.24 17.78 5.24
C ALA A 68 -5.27 16.75 5.71
N ALA A 69 -5.97 16.99 6.82
CA ALA A 69 -7.02 16.10 7.33
C ALA A 69 -8.21 16.03 6.37
N VAL A 70 -8.70 17.18 5.90
CA VAL A 70 -9.78 17.23 4.90
C VAL A 70 -9.38 16.52 3.61
N PHE A 71 -8.16 16.75 3.13
CA PHE A 71 -7.66 16.08 1.92
C PHE A 71 -7.51 14.57 2.11
N THR A 72 -7.02 14.13 3.27
CA THR A 72 -6.87 12.72 3.62
C THR A 72 -8.23 12.03 3.67
N VAL A 73 -9.20 12.60 4.39
CA VAL A 73 -10.56 12.05 4.48
C VAL A 73 -11.22 12.02 3.10
N GLY A 74 -11.11 13.09 2.33
CA GLY A 74 -11.65 13.14 0.96
C GLY A 74 -11.01 12.08 0.05
N THR A 75 -9.70 11.91 0.12
CA THR A 75 -8.98 10.93 -0.72
C THR A 75 -9.29 9.50 -0.30
N LEU A 76 -9.31 9.21 1.00
CA LEU A 76 -9.63 7.88 1.53
C LEU A 76 -11.08 7.50 1.21
N THR A 77 -12.03 8.41 1.46
CA THR A 77 -13.45 8.16 1.16
C THR A 77 -13.66 7.97 -0.34
N THR A 78 -13.04 8.81 -1.19
CA THR A 78 -13.13 8.68 -2.65
C THR A 78 -12.49 7.38 -3.14
N GLY A 79 -11.33 6.99 -2.61
CA GLY A 79 -10.66 5.73 -2.96
C GLY A 79 -11.50 4.51 -2.59
N VAL A 80 -12.03 4.46 -1.36
CA VAL A 80 -12.88 3.37 -0.89
C VAL A 80 -14.22 3.34 -1.65
N ALA A 81 -14.85 4.50 -1.86
CA ALA A 81 -16.08 4.60 -2.64
C ALA A 81 -15.87 4.16 -4.09
N GLY A 82 -14.74 4.52 -4.71
CA GLY A 82 -14.38 4.08 -6.06
C GLY A 82 -14.25 2.56 -6.15
N VAL A 83 -13.53 1.95 -5.20
CA VAL A 83 -13.43 0.48 -5.13
C VAL A 83 -14.80 -0.16 -4.92
N TYR A 84 -15.65 0.42 -4.06
CA TYR A 84 -16.99 -0.10 -3.80
C TYR A 84 -17.89 -0.02 -5.04
N VAL A 85 -17.86 1.10 -5.78
CA VAL A 85 -18.61 1.27 -7.03
C VAL A 85 -18.14 0.28 -8.10
N VAL A 86 -16.83 0.16 -8.29
CA VAL A 86 -16.25 -0.79 -9.26
C VAL A 86 -16.59 -2.23 -8.88
N ASN A 87 -16.46 -2.60 -7.60
CA ASN A 87 -16.83 -3.92 -7.10
C ASN A 87 -18.32 -4.20 -7.37
N ARG A 88 -19.21 -3.26 -7.04
CA ARG A 88 -20.66 -3.42 -7.28
C ARG A 88 -21.02 -3.52 -8.76
N LEU A 89 -20.31 -2.84 -9.65
CA LEU A 89 -20.56 -2.87 -11.10
C LEU A 89 -19.99 -4.12 -11.78
N PHE A 90 -18.79 -4.57 -11.39
CA PHE A 90 -18.09 -5.69 -12.04
C PHE A 90 -18.30 -7.05 -11.36
N ILE A 91 -18.28 -7.13 -10.02
CA ILE A 91 -18.37 -8.41 -9.28
C ILE A 91 -19.83 -8.86 -9.16
N LYS A 92 -20.78 -7.95 -8.92
CA LYS A 92 -22.21 -8.29 -8.82
C LYS A 92 -22.84 -8.77 -10.13
N ARG A 93 -22.12 -8.67 -11.26
CA ARG A 93 -22.55 -9.21 -12.57
C ARG A 93 -22.10 -10.66 -12.81
N LYS A 94 -21.17 -11.20 -12.01
CA LYS A 94 -20.73 -12.61 -12.11
C LYS A 94 -21.59 -13.60 -11.33
N GLU A 95 -22.38 -13.15 -10.35
CA GLU A 95 -23.30 -14.01 -9.60
C GLU A 95 -24.66 -14.23 -10.32
N GLY A 96 -24.90 -13.55 -11.43
CA GLY A 96 -26.15 -13.67 -12.22
C GLY A 96 -26.06 -14.59 -13.45
N LYS A 97 -25.04 -15.44 -13.57
CA LYS A 97 -24.85 -16.34 -14.74
C LYS A 97 -24.44 -17.77 -14.35
N THR A 98 -24.94 -18.26 -13.23
CA THR A 98 -24.96 -19.70 -12.91
C THR A 98 -26.29 -20.05 -12.27
N LEU A 99 -27.37 -19.86 -13.03
CA LEU A 99 -28.61 -20.62 -12.90
C LEU A 99 -28.86 -21.31 -14.22
#